data_AF-A0A915NFF4-F1
#
_entry.id   AF-A0A915NFF4-F1
#
_cell.length_a   1.000
_cell.length_b   1.000
_cell.length_c   1.000
_cell.angle_alpha   90.00
_cell.angle_beta   90.00
_cell.angle_gamma   90.00
#
_symmetry.space_group_name_H-M   'P 1'
#
loop_
_entity.id
_entity.type
_entity.pdbx_description
1 polymer ?
#
loop_
_entity_poly.entity_id
_entity_poly.type
_entity_poly.pdbx_seq_one_letter_code
_entity_poly.pdbx_strand_id
1 'polypeptide(L)'
;METINGTLLFRYMMNVSFEDEFQQEISFDESGDPPAWYDILNYVGYDGFRKAGDWKKGVAGTFKEEMGAGIKSSVAHKLKMKNRELMFYDKTSKMPESVCSKPCSFGQRRRQTTACCWICESCAEGEIVRNNLCQKCPFGEWPDSENRTICLRLQHEYLEITASIAPMIAIAFATL
;
A
#
# COMPACT_ATOMS: atom_id res chain seq x y z
N MET A 1 -27.47 -28.30 52.01
CA MET A 1 -26.91 -27.84 50.73
C MET A 1 -25.45 -27.54 51.00
N GLU A 2 -24.53 -28.35 50.47
CA GLU A 2 -23.10 -28.05 50.58
C GLU A 2 -22.79 -26.81 49.75
N THR A 3 -22.10 -25.85 50.35
CA THR A 3 -21.74 -24.61 49.69
C THR A 3 -20.54 -24.84 48.79
N ILE A 4 -20.68 -24.56 47.49
CA ILE A 4 -19.58 -24.67 46.52
C ILE A 4 -18.55 -23.56 46.79
N ASN A 5 -17.28 -23.93 46.86
CA ASN A 5 -16.18 -22.98 47.01
C ASN A 5 -15.90 -22.27 45.67
N GLY A 6 -16.20 -20.97 45.59
CA GLY A 6 -16.05 -20.17 44.36
C GLY A 6 -14.61 -20.06 43.85
N THR A 7 -13.60 -20.01 44.73
CA THR A 7 -12.19 -19.95 44.32
C THR A 7 -11.75 -21.27 43.69
N LEU A 8 -12.22 -22.39 44.22
CA LEU A 8 -11.96 -23.70 43.64
C LEU A 8 -12.66 -23.84 42.28
N LEU A 9 -13.92 -23.43 42.18
CA LEU A 9 -14.68 -23.44 40.93
C LEU A 9 -14.00 -22.61 39.84
N PHE A 10 -13.53 -21.40 40.16
CA PHE A 10 -12.83 -20.54 39.21
C PHE A 10 -11.58 -21.20 38.63
N ARG A 11 -10.78 -21.89 39.46
CA ARG A 11 -9.58 -22.63 38.98
C ARG A 11 -9.93 -23.73 38.00
N TYR A 12 -11.04 -24.44 38.23
CA TYR A 12 -11.52 -25.44 37.28
C TYR A 12 -12.01 -24.78 36.00
N MET A 13 -12.79 -23.70 36.08
CA MET A 13 -13.29 -22.97 34.92
C MET A 13 -12.17 -22.40 34.02
N MET A 14 -11.08 -21.93 34.60
CA MET A 14 -9.93 -21.41 33.84
C MET A 14 -9.13 -22.50 33.11
N ASN A 15 -9.28 -23.78 33.50
CA ASN A 15 -8.51 -24.89 32.94
C ASN A 15 -9.40 -25.93 32.24
N VAL A 16 -10.53 -25.48 31.68
CA VAL A 16 -11.38 -26.32 30.83
C VAL A 16 -10.95 -26.22 29.36
N SER A 17 -11.07 -27.32 28.65
CA SER A 17 -11.13 -27.34 27.19
C SER A 17 -12.27 -28.28 26.77
N PHE A 18 -13.17 -27.80 25.92
CA PHE A 18 -14.30 -28.56 25.40
C PHE A 18 -14.72 -28.04 24.02
N GLU A 19 -15.46 -28.84 23.27
CA GLU A 19 -16.08 -28.42 22.01
C GLU A 19 -17.52 -27.96 22.24
N ASP A 20 -17.90 -26.85 21.62
CA ASP A 20 -19.28 -26.37 21.63
C ASP A 20 -20.17 -27.09 20.59
N GLU A 21 -21.44 -26.69 20.50
CA GLU A 21 -22.42 -27.25 19.55
C GLU A 21 -22.05 -27.01 18.07
N PHE A 22 -21.10 -26.11 17.81
CA PHE A 22 -20.61 -25.74 16.49
C PHE A 22 -19.23 -26.35 16.18
N GLN A 23 -18.78 -27.33 16.99
CA GLN A 23 -17.47 -27.99 16.87
C GLN A 23 -16.29 -27.01 16.99
N GLN A 24 -16.46 -25.98 17.84
CA GLN A 24 -15.42 -25.00 18.14
C GLN A 24 -14.78 -25.35 19.48
N GLU A 25 -13.45 -25.45 19.50
CA GLU A 25 -12.71 -25.69 20.74
C GLU A 25 -12.72 -24.41 21.60
N ILE A 26 -13.36 -24.50 22.76
CA ILE A 26 -13.45 -23.45 23.78
C ILE A 26 -12.42 -23.74 24.86
N SER A 27 -11.57 -22.77 25.13
CA SER A 27 -10.63 -22.72 26.26
C SER A 27 -10.57 -21.29 26.79
N PHE A 28 -9.83 -21.03 27.84
CA PHE A 28 -9.63 -19.67 28.36
C PHE A 28 -8.13 -19.38 28.48
N ASP A 29 -7.72 -18.18 28.10
CA ASP A 29 -6.33 -17.74 28.32
C ASP A 29 -6.09 -17.29 29.75
N GLU A 30 -4.89 -16.79 30.06
CA GLU A 30 -4.52 -16.34 31.41
C GLU A 30 -5.41 -15.21 31.95
N SER A 31 -6.04 -14.43 31.06
CA SER A 31 -6.97 -13.35 31.41
C SER A 31 -8.41 -13.84 31.58
N GLY A 32 -8.69 -15.08 31.18
CA GLY A 32 -10.03 -15.64 31.18
C GLY A 32 -10.81 -15.39 29.89
N ASP A 33 -10.12 -15.00 28.81
CA ASP A 33 -10.76 -14.72 27.53
C ASP A 33 -10.83 -16.00 26.66
N PRO A 34 -11.98 -16.30 26.04
CA PRO A 34 -12.09 -17.43 25.13
C PRO A 34 -11.43 -17.14 23.78
N PRO A 35 -11.16 -18.17 22.94
CA PRO A 35 -10.80 -17.94 21.55
C PRO A 35 -11.89 -17.13 20.85
N ALA A 36 -11.47 -16.25 19.95
CA ALA A 36 -12.38 -15.37 19.25
C ALA A 36 -12.65 -15.87 17.82
N TRP A 37 -13.92 -15.74 17.41
CA TRP A 37 -14.41 -16.00 16.06
C TRP A 37 -15.40 -14.90 15.69
N TYR A 38 -15.25 -14.35 14.49
CA TYR A 38 -16.11 -13.27 14.03
C TYR A 38 -16.57 -13.55 12.61
N ASP A 39 -17.86 -13.31 12.38
CA ASP A 39 -18.41 -13.19 11.05
C ASP A 39 -18.31 -11.74 10.59
N ILE A 40 -17.76 -11.54 9.40
CA ILE A 40 -17.65 -10.22 8.79
C ILE A 40 -18.85 -10.04 7.88
N LEU A 41 -19.67 -9.06 8.19
CA LEU A 41 -20.88 -8.74 7.43
C LEU A 41 -20.65 -7.50 6.57
N ASN A 42 -21.19 -7.53 5.35
CA ASN A 42 -21.22 -6.41 4.43
C ASN A 42 -22.67 -5.94 4.24
N TYR A 43 -22.93 -4.65 4.44
CA TYR A 43 -24.24 -4.06 4.21
C TYR A 43 -24.43 -3.73 2.73
N VAL A 44 -25.50 -4.23 2.13
CA VAL A 44 -25.77 -4.15 0.68
C VAL A 44 -27.07 -3.38 0.36
N GLY A 45 -27.49 -2.49 1.25
CA GLY A 45 -28.69 -1.66 1.07
C GLY A 45 -29.98 -2.45 1.29
N TYR A 46 -30.85 -2.48 0.28
CA TYR A 46 -32.15 -3.16 0.35
C TYR A 46 -32.05 -4.67 0.61
N ASP A 47 -30.96 -5.30 0.17
CA ASP A 47 -30.71 -6.72 0.39
C ASP A 47 -30.15 -7.03 1.81
N GLY A 48 -30.04 -6.01 2.67
CA GLY A 48 -29.64 -6.16 4.07
C GLY A 48 -28.15 -6.45 4.26
N PHE A 49 -27.82 -7.33 5.19
CA PHE A 49 -26.44 -7.75 5.47
C PHE A 49 -26.15 -9.10 4.81
N ARG A 50 -24.97 -9.22 4.20
CA ARG A 50 -24.44 -10.47 3.66
C ARG A 50 -23.15 -10.82 4.39
N LYS A 51 -22.95 -12.11 4.70
CA LYS A 51 -21.65 -12.57 5.17
C LYS A 51 -20.64 -12.38 4.05
N ALA A 52 -19.53 -11.70 4.35
CA ALA A 52 -18.46 -11.39 3.42
C ALA A 52 -17.14 -12.05 3.81
N GLY A 53 -17.04 -12.55 5.04
CA GLY A 53 -15.86 -13.21 5.52
C GLY A 53 -16.02 -13.77 6.92
N ASP A 54 -14.95 -14.37 7.39
CA ASP A 54 -14.80 -14.84 8.75
C ASP A 54 -13.37 -14.57 9.24
N TRP A 55 -13.26 -14.32 10.54
CA TRP A 55 -11.99 -14.26 11.23
C TRP A 55 -11.95 -15.35 12.28
N LYS A 56 -10.85 -16.10 12.30
CA LYS A 56 -10.60 -17.14 13.30
C LYS A 56 -9.19 -17.00 13.84
N LYS A 57 -9.04 -17.05 15.16
CA LYS A 57 -7.74 -17.22 15.82
C LYS A 57 -7.19 -18.59 15.41
N GLY A 58 -6.08 -18.62 14.66
CA GLY A 58 -5.44 -19.88 14.28
C GLY A 58 -4.58 -20.44 15.41
N VAL A 59 -4.49 -21.77 15.47
CA VAL A 59 -3.53 -22.48 16.32
C VAL A 59 -2.11 -22.17 15.82
N ALA A 60 -1.15 -22.01 16.74
CA ALA A 60 0.24 -21.73 16.40
C ALA A 60 0.77 -22.77 15.40
N GLY A 61 1.04 -22.35 14.16
CA GLY A 61 1.41 -23.22 13.04
C GLY A 61 1.85 -22.42 11.82
N THR A 62 2.74 -23.02 11.04
CA THR A 62 3.61 -22.39 10.03
C THR A 62 2.86 -21.59 8.97
N PHE A 63 3.20 -20.30 8.85
CA PHE A 63 2.63 -19.34 7.91
C PHE A 63 3.09 -19.63 6.47
N LYS A 64 2.18 -19.55 5.48
CA LYS A 64 2.52 -19.30 4.08
C LYS A 64 2.00 -17.92 3.69
N GLU A 65 2.94 -17.06 3.38
CA GLU A 65 2.76 -15.66 3.04
C GLU A 65 2.21 -15.54 1.62
N GLU A 66 0.91 -15.28 1.49
CA GLU A 66 0.31 -14.85 0.23
C GLU A 66 -0.11 -13.39 0.40
N MET A 67 0.61 -12.49 -0.29
CA MET A 67 0.49 -11.03 -0.30
C MET A 67 1.29 -10.32 0.80
N GLY A 68 2.49 -9.88 0.38
CA GLY A 68 3.50 -9.24 1.21
C GLY A 68 3.05 -7.93 1.83
N ALA A 69 3.24 -7.86 3.14
CA ALA A 69 3.72 -6.70 3.90
C ALA A 69 4.01 -7.23 5.31
N GLY A 70 5.29 -7.36 5.65
CA GLY A 70 5.74 -8.10 6.82
C GLY A 70 5.29 -7.50 8.15
N ILE A 71 4.65 -8.34 8.98
CA ILE A 71 4.68 -8.26 10.44
C ILE A 71 4.80 -9.70 10.96
N LYS A 72 5.92 -10.00 11.65
CA LYS A 72 6.13 -11.27 12.34
C LYS A 72 5.39 -11.24 13.67
N SER A 73 4.28 -11.96 13.79
CA SER A 73 3.73 -12.41 15.07
C SER A 73 3.13 -13.80 14.93
N SER A 74 3.60 -14.70 15.78
CA SER A 74 3.49 -16.17 15.73
C SER A 74 2.16 -16.74 16.23
N VAL A 75 1.04 -16.12 15.83
CA VAL A 75 -0.30 -16.70 15.95
C VAL A 75 -0.97 -16.47 14.60
N ALA A 76 -1.31 -17.54 13.88
CA ALA A 76 -1.85 -17.47 12.53
C ALA A 76 -3.32 -17.01 12.57
N HIS A 77 -3.56 -15.75 12.92
CA HIS A 77 -4.87 -15.13 12.77
C HIS A 77 -5.23 -15.13 11.28
N LYS A 78 -6.26 -15.89 10.90
CA LYS A 78 -6.63 -16.08 9.51
C LYS A 78 -7.90 -15.30 9.23
N LEU A 79 -7.71 -14.06 8.77
CA LEU A 79 -8.78 -13.31 8.13
C LEU A 79 -9.08 -13.96 6.77
N LYS A 80 -10.31 -14.42 6.58
CA LYS A 80 -10.80 -14.93 5.29
C LYS A 80 -11.87 -13.99 4.77
N MET A 81 -11.54 -13.29 3.69
CA MET A 81 -12.49 -12.43 2.98
C MET A 81 -12.86 -13.07 1.65
N LYS A 82 -14.14 -13.04 1.31
CA LYS A 82 -14.64 -13.49 0.03
C LYS A 82 -14.94 -12.28 -0.83
N ASN A 83 -13.94 -11.83 -1.61
CA ASN A 83 -14.04 -10.59 -2.39
C ASN A 83 -15.23 -10.53 -3.35
N ARG A 84 -15.72 -11.68 -3.84
CA ARG A 84 -16.91 -11.74 -4.73
C ARG A 84 -18.24 -11.46 -4.00
N GLU A 85 -18.27 -11.61 -2.68
CA GLU A 85 -19.46 -11.39 -1.85
C GLU A 85 -19.54 -9.94 -1.33
N LEU A 86 -18.47 -9.15 -1.51
CA LEU A 86 -18.46 -7.72 -1.20
C LEU A 86 -19.18 -6.93 -2.31
N MET A 87 -19.98 -5.97 -1.87
CA MET A 87 -20.61 -4.97 -2.72
C MET A 87 -20.49 -3.63 -2.01
N PHE A 88 -19.91 -2.67 -2.71
CA PHE A 88 -19.73 -1.31 -2.24
C PHE A 88 -20.86 -0.40 -2.74
N TYR A 89 -20.83 0.87 -2.35
CA TYR A 89 -21.88 1.84 -2.67
C TYR A 89 -22.20 1.94 -4.17
N ASP A 90 -21.20 1.79 -5.03
CA ASP A 90 -21.34 1.83 -6.49
C ASP A 90 -21.89 0.52 -7.10
N LYS A 91 -22.35 -0.41 -6.27
CA LYS A 91 -22.82 -1.76 -6.63
C LYS A 91 -21.75 -2.64 -7.27
N THR A 92 -20.48 -2.29 -7.13
CA THR A 92 -19.36 -3.12 -7.60
C THR A 92 -18.73 -3.88 -6.43
N SER A 93 -18.00 -4.95 -6.75
CA SER A 93 -17.12 -5.65 -5.80
C SER A 93 -15.69 -5.09 -5.78
N LYS A 94 -15.46 -3.95 -6.44
CA LYS A 94 -14.14 -3.34 -6.51
C LYS A 94 -13.86 -2.59 -5.22
N MET A 95 -12.80 -3.00 -4.51
CA MET A 95 -12.40 -2.36 -3.26
C MET A 95 -12.11 -0.87 -3.50
N PRO A 96 -12.74 0.04 -2.73
CA PRO A 96 -12.49 1.46 -2.86
C PRO A 96 -11.09 1.78 -2.33
N GLU A 97 -10.42 2.69 -3.02
CA GLU A 97 -9.09 3.15 -2.61
C GLU A 97 -9.24 4.23 -1.53
N SER A 98 -8.72 3.97 -0.34
CA SER A 98 -8.72 4.92 0.78
C SER A 98 -7.30 5.44 1.02
N VAL A 99 -6.84 6.34 0.13
CA VAL A 99 -5.53 6.99 0.25
C VAL A 99 -5.69 8.50 0.34
N CYS A 100 -4.87 9.12 1.19
CA CYS A 100 -4.88 10.58 1.37
C CYS A 100 -4.34 11.32 0.13
N SER A 101 -3.25 10.81 -0.43
CA SER A 101 -2.54 11.43 -1.54
C SER A 101 -2.24 10.37 -2.59
N LYS A 102 -2.55 10.67 -3.85
CA LYS A 102 -2.19 9.80 -4.97
C LYS A 102 -0.66 9.78 -5.14
N PRO A 103 -0.11 8.70 -5.71
CA PRO A 103 1.29 8.70 -6.15
C PRO A 103 1.56 9.91 -7.07
N CYS A 104 2.67 10.61 -6.84
CA CYS A 104 3.04 11.74 -7.68
C CYS A 104 3.44 11.30 -9.08
N SER A 105 3.17 12.17 -10.05
CA SER A 105 3.54 11.96 -11.45
C SER A 105 5.05 12.13 -11.66
N PHE A 106 5.51 11.78 -12.86
CA PHE A 106 6.87 12.00 -13.30
C PHE A 106 7.30 13.47 -13.16
N GLY A 107 8.56 13.69 -12.79
CA GLY A 107 9.09 15.04 -12.54
C GLY A 107 8.56 15.73 -11.28
N GLN A 108 7.80 15.04 -10.42
CA GLN A 108 7.31 15.56 -9.15
C GLN A 108 7.90 14.82 -7.95
N ARG A 109 8.28 15.56 -6.90
CA ARG A 109 8.65 14.99 -5.61
C ARG A 109 7.51 15.12 -4.59
N ARG A 110 7.48 14.20 -3.65
CA ARG A 110 6.54 14.20 -2.51
C ARG A 110 7.07 15.12 -1.43
N ARG A 111 6.26 16.11 -1.06
CA ARG A 111 6.45 16.92 0.14
C ARG A 111 5.47 16.42 1.20
N GLN A 112 5.98 15.77 2.24
CA GLN A 112 5.15 15.24 3.31
C GLN A 112 4.43 16.36 4.06
N THR A 113 3.16 16.14 4.39
CA THR A 113 2.34 17.07 5.19
C THR A 113 1.97 16.47 6.53
N THR A 114 1.34 15.29 6.50
CA THR A 114 0.90 14.53 7.68
C THR A 114 1.30 13.05 7.50
N ALA A 115 1.07 12.21 8.51
CA ALA A 115 1.21 10.76 8.35
C ALA A 115 0.41 10.27 7.14
N CYS A 116 1.07 9.53 6.23
CA CYS A 116 0.51 8.99 4.99
C CYS A 116 0.01 10.01 3.94
N CYS A 117 0.21 11.32 4.15
CA CYS A 117 -0.21 12.38 3.23
C CYS A 117 1.00 13.16 2.67
N TRP A 118 0.93 13.55 1.40
CA TRP A 118 1.91 14.39 0.73
C TRP A 118 1.30 15.28 -0.34
N ILE A 119 1.99 16.36 -0.66
CA ILE A 119 1.73 17.21 -1.81
C ILE A 119 2.77 16.89 -2.89
N CYS A 120 2.32 16.77 -4.13
CA CYS A 120 3.21 16.59 -5.28
C CYS A 120 3.71 17.94 -5.77
N GLU A 121 5.02 18.14 -5.69
CA GLU A 121 5.69 19.38 -6.05
C GLU A 121 6.57 19.12 -7.28
N SER A 122 6.32 19.86 -8.36
CA SER A 122 7.09 19.74 -9.60
C SER A 122 8.52 20.24 -9.42
N CYS A 123 9.49 19.48 -9.91
CA CYS A 123 10.88 19.93 -10.01
C CYS A 123 11.03 20.98 -11.11
N ALA A 124 12.13 21.74 -11.06
CA ALA A 124 12.40 22.75 -12.06
C ALA A 124 12.75 22.11 -13.43
N GLU A 125 12.74 22.93 -14.49
CA GLU A 125 13.26 22.50 -15.78
C GLU A 125 14.76 22.15 -15.67
N GLY A 126 15.18 21.10 -16.40
CA GLY A 126 16.55 20.58 -16.28
C GLY A 126 16.80 19.68 -15.05
N GLU A 127 15.78 19.42 -14.23
CA GLU A 127 15.87 18.54 -13.06
C GLU A 127 15.14 17.20 -13.25
N ILE A 128 15.68 16.16 -12.62
CA ILE A 128 15.08 14.83 -12.51
C ILE A 128 14.70 14.53 -11.07
N VAL A 129 13.73 13.63 -10.87
CA VAL A 129 13.38 13.13 -9.53
C VAL A 129 14.16 11.86 -9.24
N ARG A 130 15.03 11.90 -8.23
CA ARG A 130 15.77 10.72 -7.75
C ARG A 130 15.63 10.61 -6.23
N ASN A 131 15.20 9.45 -5.73
CA ASN A 131 14.96 9.22 -4.29
C ASN A 131 14.09 10.31 -3.64
N ASN A 132 13.04 10.76 -4.33
CA ASN A 132 12.13 11.81 -3.87
C ASN A 132 12.78 13.21 -3.69
N LEU A 133 13.92 13.46 -4.34
CA LEU A 133 14.60 14.76 -4.39
C LEU A 133 14.74 15.22 -5.85
N CYS A 134 14.70 16.54 -6.05
CA CYS A 134 14.98 17.15 -7.34
C CYS A 134 16.49 17.30 -7.51
N GLN A 135 17.03 16.76 -8.60
CA GLN A 135 18.45 16.82 -8.91
C GLN A 135 18.65 17.40 -10.31
N LYS A 136 19.52 18.40 -10.45
CA LYS A 136 19.91 18.96 -11.76
C LYS A 136 20.70 17.96 -12.59
N CYS A 137 20.42 17.93 -13.88
CA CYS A 137 21.25 17.20 -14.82
C CYS A 137 22.66 17.82 -14.93
N PRO A 138 23.69 17.00 -15.16
CA PRO A 138 25.03 17.48 -15.50
C PRO A 138 25.03 18.38 -16.73
N PHE A 139 26.08 19.19 -16.88
CA PHE A 139 26.28 20.00 -18.08
C PHE A 139 26.35 19.13 -19.34
N GLY A 140 25.64 19.54 -20.39
CA GLY A 140 25.53 18.80 -21.65
C GLY A 140 24.48 17.68 -21.63
N GLU A 141 23.73 17.54 -20.54
CA GLU A 141 22.61 16.61 -20.42
C GLU A 141 21.30 17.34 -20.10
N TRP A 142 20.18 16.73 -20.47
CA TRP A 142 18.84 17.24 -20.24
C TRP A 142 17.89 16.12 -19.82
N PRO A 143 16.90 16.38 -18.95
CA PRO A 143 15.92 15.37 -18.58
C PRO A 143 15.20 14.79 -19.80
N ASP A 144 14.96 13.49 -19.77
CA ASP A 144 14.03 12.85 -20.70
C ASP A 144 12.67 13.57 -20.70
N SER A 145 12.13 13.82 -21.90
CA SER A 145 10.85 14.50 -22.11
C SER A 145 9.66 13.70 -21.62
N GLU A 146 9.75 12.36 -21.59
CA GLU A 146 8.63 11.52 -21.16
C GLU A 146 8.56 11.41 -19.63
N ASN A 147 9.65 10.96 -19.00
CA ASN A 147 9.59 10.51 -17.61
C ASN A 147 10.40 11.37 -16.63
N ARG A 148 11.26 12.29 -17.10
CA ARG A 148 12.13 13.14 -16.27
C ARG A 148 12.80 12.37 -15.11
N THR A 149 13.18 11.12 -15.37
CA THR A 149 13.82 10.21 -14.41
C THR A 149 15.30 10.03 -14.71
N ILE A 150 15.70 10.22 -15.96
CA ILE A 150 17.08 10.11 -16.43
C ILE A 150 17.50 11.39 -17.15
N CYS A 151 18.79 11.68 -17.09
CA CYS A 151 19.43 12.74 -17.87
C CYS A 151 19.97 12.11 -19.16
N LEU A 152 19.59 12.68 -20.30
CA LEU A 152 20.03 12.29 -21.63
C LEU A 152 21.00 13.32 -22.18
N ARG A 153 22.06 12.86 -22.84
CA ARG A 153 23.03 13.76 -23.45
C ARG A 153 22.38 14.51 -24.61
N LEU A 154 22.57 15.83 -24.64
CA LEU A 154 22.09 16.66 -25.73
C LEU A 154 22.78 16.25 -27.04
N GLN A 155 21.99 16.16 -28.11
CA GLN A 155 22.50 15.94 -29.45
C GLN A 155 23.29 17.17 -29.88
N HIS A 156 24.45 16.94 -30.51
CA HIS A 156 25.22 18.04 -31.07
C HIS A 156 24.64 18.35 -32.45
N GLU A 157 24.11 19.54 -32.61
CA GLU A 157 23.83 20.06 -33.94
C GLU A 157 25.10 20.72 -34.48
N TYR A 158 25.52 20.28 -35.65
CA TYR A 158 26.57 20.94 -36.41
C TYR A 158 25.93 21.80 -37.50
N LEU A 159 26.54 22.94 -37.76
CA LEU A 159 26.11 23.80 -38.85
C LEU A 159 26.52 23.14 -40.16
N GLU A 160 25.56 22.67 -40.95
CA GLU A 160 25.85 22.21 -42.30
C GLU A 160 26.21 23.40 -43.18
N ILE A 161 27.28 23.29 -43.96
CA ILE A 161 27.77 24.36 -44.86
C ILE A 161 26.72 24.73 -45.93
N THR A 162 25.81 23.81 -46.24
CA THR A 162 24.68 23.99 -47.14
C THR A 162 23.51 24.74 -46.50
N ALA A 163 23.50 24.92 -45.18
CA ALA A 163 22.49 25.73 -44.51
C ALA A 163 22.63 27.18 -44.98
N SER A 164 21.50 27.81 -45.33
CA SER A 164 21.44 29.17 -45.91
C SER A 164 22.24 30.23 -45.11
N ILE A 165 22.39 30.02 -43.80
CA ILE A 165 23.11 30.91 -42.88
C ILE A 165 24.62 30.67 -42.81
N ALA A 166 25.11 29.48 -43.19
CA ALA A 166 26.51 29.12 -43.11
C ALA A 166 27.46 30.01 -43.95
N PRO A 167 27.16 30.32 -45.23
CA PRO A 167 28.03 31.21 -46.02
C PRO A 167 28.03 32.65 -45.48
N MET A 168 26.91 33.12 -44.91
CA MET A 168 26.84 34.46 -44.30
C MET A 168 27.74 34.57 -43.07
N ILE A 169 27.78 33.53 -42.24
CA ILE A 169 28.64 33.47 -41.06
C ILE A 169 30.12 33.39 -41.48
N ALA A 170 30.46 32.57 -42.48
CA ALA A 170 31.83 32.45 -42.97
C ALA A 170 32.40 33.77 -43.51
N ILE A 171 31.58 34.53 -44.25
CA ILE A 171 31.98 35.85 -44.77
C ILE A 171 32.22 36.84 -43.63
N ALA A 172 31.35 36.87 -42.61
CA ALA A 172 31.47 37.78 -41.48
C ALA A 172 32.75 37.53 -40.66
N PHE A 173 33.15 36.27 -40.46
CA PHE A 173 34.39 35.92 -39.77
C PHE A 173 35.65 36.14 -40.62
N ALA A 174 35.56 36.09 -41.96
CA ALA A 174 36.68 36.36 -42.85
C ALA A 174 37.00 37.87 -42.99
N THR A 175 36.08 38.74 -42.57
CA THR A 175 36.23 40.20 -42.61
C THR A 175 36.65 40.84 -41.27
N LEU A 176 36.84 40.04 -40.23
CA LEU A 176 37.47 40.42 -38.95
C LEU A 176 38.97 40.13 -39.00
#